data_AF-A0AAE7B3D5-F1
#
_entry.id   AF-A0AAE7B3D5-F1
#
_cell.length_a   1.000
_cell.length_b   1.000
_cell.length_c   1.000
_cell.angle_alpha   90.00
_cell.angle_beta   90.00
_cell.angle_gamma   90.00
#
_symmetry.space_group_name_H-M   'P 1'
#
loop_
_entity.id
_entity.type
_entity.pdbx_description
1 polymer ?
#
loop_
_entity_poly.entity_id
_entity_poly.type
_entity_poly.pdbx_seq_one_letter_code
_entity_poly.pdbx_strand_id
1 'polypeptide(L)' 'MIELNKIYIHYKNKKLYTPLNFCKLQEDNIWIKAVIYKPNDCDELFVRSYKEFEKKFTKH' A
#
# COMPACT_ATOMS: atom_id res chain seq x y z
N MET A 1 -2.81 -8.99 7.26
CA MET A 1 -1.79 -9.48 6.30
C MET A 1 -2.12 -8.93 4.94
N ILE A 2 -1.22 -8.12 4.37
CA ILE A 2 -1.41 -7.56 3.03
C ILE A 2 -1.11 -8.66 2.00
N GLU A 3 -1.99 -8.82 1.02
CA GLU A 3 -1.82 -9.76 -0.09
C GLU A 3 -1.45 -8.99 -1.36
N LEU A 4 -0.38 -9.44 -2.02
CA LEU A 4 0.02 -8.87 -3.31
C LEU A 4 -0.98 -9.24 -4.40
N ASN A 5 -1.14 -8.36 -5.39
CA ASN A 5 -2.04 -8.54 -6.53
C ASN A 5 -3.52 -8.74 -6.14
N LYS A 6 -3.91 -8.32 -4.94
CA LYS A 6 -5.30 -8.25 -4.50
C LYS A 6 -5.77 -6.81 -4.46
N ILE A 7 -7.06 -6.60 -4.70
CA ILE A 7 -7.65 -5.27 -4.71
C ILE A 7 -7.93 -4.83 -3.27
N TYR A 8 -7.55 -3.60 -2.98
CA TYR A 8 -7.84 -2.91 -1.74
C TYR A 8 -8.55 -1.59 -2.03
N ILE A 9 -9.49 -1.21 -1.18
CA ILE A 9 -10.19 0.07 -1.24
C ILE A 9 -9.65 1.01 -0.16
N HIS A 10 -9.30 2.23 -0.54
CA HIS A 10 -8.85 3.24 0.42
C HIS A 10 -10.05 3.88 1.14
N TYR A 11 -9.97 3.97 2.48
CA TYR A 11 -11.11 4.32 3.34
C TYR A 11 -11.75 5.67 3.01
N LYS A 12 -10.94 6.68 2.65
CA LYS A 12 -11.38 8.08 2.48
C LYS A 12 -11.92 8.39 1.10
N ASN A 13 -11.20 8.03 0.04
CA ASN A 13 -11.53 8.41 -1.34
C ASN A 13 -12.25 7.28 -2.09
N LYS A 14 -12.42 6.10 -1.48
CA LYS A 14 -13.09 4.93 -2.05
C LYS A 14 -12.50 4.42 -3.37
N LYS A 15 -11.27 4.85 -3.71
CA LYS A 15 -10.55 4.36 -4.89
C LYS A 15 -9.93 2.99 -4.63
N LEU A 16 -9.76 2.23 -5.71
CA LEU A 16 -9.18 0.89 -5.72
C LEU A 16 -7.69 0.93 -6.03
N TYR A 17 -6.93 0.12 -5.30
CA TYR A 17 -5.48 0.03 -5.39
C TYR A 17 -5.04 -1.43 -5.29
N THR A 18 -3.89 -1.72 -5.89
CA THR A 18 -3.31 -3.06 -5.92
C THR A 18 -1.88 -3.03 -5.36
N PRO A 19 -1.59 -3.73 -4.24
CA PRO A 19 -0.23 -3.95 -3.76
C PRO A 19 0.56 -4.80 -4.75
N LEU A 20 1.77 -4.38 -5.08
CA LEU A 20 2.62 -5.03 -6.08
C LEU A 20 3.83 -5.72 -5.48
N ASN A 21 4.45 -5.10 -4.47
CA ASN A 21 5.62 -5.68 -3.82
C ASN A 21 5.81 -5.16 -2.39
N PHE A 22 6.58 -5.89 -1.60
CA PHE A 22 7.06 -5.43 -0.29
C PHE A 22 8.44 -4.80 -0.43
N CYS A 23 8.69 -3.76 0.36
CA CYS A 23 9.98 -3.11 0.42
C CYS A 23 10.29 -2.66 1.85
N LYS A 24 11.42 -1.95 2.02
CA LYS A 24 11.73 -1.25 3.26
C LYS A 24 11.81 0.25 3.00
N LEU A 25 11.25 1.04 3.92
CA LEU A 25 11.47 2.48 4.00
C LEU A 25 12.42 2.77 5.15
N GLN A 26 13.25 3.81 5.01
CA GLN A 26 14.05 4.31 6.11
C GLN A 26 13.30 5.49 6.75
N GLU A 27 12.83 5.31 7.98
CA GLU A 27 12.22 6.35 8.80
C GLU A 27 13.06 6.51 10.07
N ASP A 28 13.51 7.72 10.36
CA ASP A 28 14.34 8.03 11.55
C ASP A 28 15.56 7.10 11.73
N ASN A 29 16.27 6.82 10.62
CA ASN A 29 17.40 5.87 10.55
C ASN A 29 17.06 4.40 10.85
N ILE A 30 15.77 4.04 10.89
CA ILE A 30 15.29 2.67 11.09
C ILE A 30 14.63 2.16 9.81
N TRP A 31 15.00 0.95 9.41
CA TRP A 31 14.36 0.27 8.28
C TRP A 31 13.05 -0.39 8.69
N ILE A 32 11.94 0.12 8.18
CA ILE A 32 10.60 -0.39 8.45
C ILE A 32 10.00 -1.10 7.23
N LYS A 33 9.06 -2.03 7.46
CA LYS A 33 8.34 -2.71 6.37
C LYS A 33 7.40 -1.74 5.66
N ALA A 34 7.37 -1.83 4.35
CA ALA A 34 6.52 -1.01 3.49
C ALA A 34 5.96 -1.84 2.32
N VAL A 35 4.98 -1.26 1.65
CA VAL A 35 4.33 -1.85 0.48
C VAL A 35 4.33 -0.85 -0.66
N ILE A 36 4.73 -1.33 -1.84
CA ILE A 36 4.59 -0.63 -3.11
C ILE A 36 3.24 -1.02 -3.68
N TYR A 37 2.43 -0.05 -4.08
CA TYR A 37 1.10 -0.28 -4.62
C TYR A 37 0.78 0.73 -5.71
N LYS A 38 -0.20 0.43 -6.57
CA LYS A 38 -0.66 1.35 -7.61
C LYS A 38 -2.18 1.54 -7.59
N PRO A 39 -2.69 2.67 -8.07
CA PRO A 39 -4.10 2.83 -8.39
C PRO A 39 -4.46 1.93 -9.58
N ASN A 40 -5.73 1.58 -9.70
CA ASN A 40 -6.19 0.81 -10.87
C ASN A 40 -6.44 1.68 -12.11
N ASP A 41 -6.44 3.01 -11.97
CA ASP A 41 -6.72 3.99 -13.02
C ASP A 41 -5.46 4.65 -13.64
N CYS A 42 -4.25 4.37 -13.13
CA CYS A 42 -3.00 4.87 -13.71
C CYS A 42 -1.79 3.98 -13.38
N ASP A 43 -0.63 4.30 -13.98
CA ASP A 43 0.63 3.54 -13.81
C ASP A 43 1.56 4.09 -12.72
N GLU A 44 1.12 5.11 -11.97
CA GLU A 44 1.92 5.67 -10.88
C GLU A 44 2.10 4.66 -9.74
N LEU A 45 3.32 4.61 -9.20
CA LEU A 45 3.66 3.78 -8.04
C LEU A 45 3.71 4.62 -6.78
N PHE A 46 3.07 4.11 -5.73
CA PHE A 46 3.06 4.71 -4.41
C PHE A 46 3.69 3.75 -3.41
N VAL A 47 4.23 4.30 -2.34
CA VAL A 47 4.77 3.53 -1.22
C VAL A 47 4.18 4.03 0.08
N ARG A 48 3.82 3.09 0.97
CA ARG A 48 3.43 3.37 2.35
C ARG A 48 4.05 2.38 3.29
N SER A 49 4.26 2.78 4.54
CA SER A 49 4.59 1.82 5.58
C SER A 49 3.49 0.77 5.69
N TYR A 50 3.89 -0.45 6.04
CA TYR A 50 2.99 -1.59 6.15
C TYR A 50 1.83 -1.30 7.13
N LYS A 51 2.16 -0.67 8.27
CA LYS A 51 1.19 -0.23 9.29
C LYS A 51 0.21 0.81 8.77
N GLU A 52 0.69 1.77 7.98
CA GLU A 52 -0.19 2.80 7.43
C GLU A 52 -1.13 2.22 6.36
N PHE A 53 -0.64 1.29 5.54
CA PHE A 53 -1.47 0.61 4.55
C PHE A 53 -2.59 -0.18 5.23
N GLU A 54 -2.29 -1.00 6.24
CA GLU A 54 -3.32 -1.77 6.98
C GLU A 54 -4.37 -0.87 7.65
N LYS A 55 -3.99 0.35 8.08
CA LYS A 55 -4.93 1.30 8.70
C LYS A 55 -5.86 1.98 7.67
N LYS A 56 -5.37 2.21 6.46
CA LYS A 56 -6.06 3.05 5.45
C LYS A 56 -6.77 2.25 4.36
N PHE A 57 -6.47 0.97 4.23
CA PHE A 57 -6.95 0.14 3.13
C PHE A 57 -7.62 -1.13 3.65
N THR A 58 -8.79 -1.45 3.10
CA THR A 58 -9.50 -2.70 3.39
C THR A 58 -9.57 -3.56 2.14
N LYS A 59 -9.52 -4.88 2.30
CA LYS A 59 -9.67 -5.83 1.19
C LYS A 59 -11.06 -5.62 0.56
N HIS A 60 -11.12 -5.54 -0.76
CA HIS A 60 -12.37 -5.40 -1.53
C HIS A 60 -12.79 -6.73 -2.14
#